data_AF-A0A1I3LKF1-F1
#
_entry.id   AF-A0A1I3LKF1-F1
#
_cell.length_a   1.000
_cell.length_b   1.000
_cell.length_c   1.000
_cell.angle_alpha   90.00
_cell.angle_beta   90.00
_cell.angle_gamma   90.00
#
_symmetry.space_group_name_H-M   'P 1'
#
loop_
_entity.id
_entity.type
_entity.pdbx_description
1 polymer ?
#
loop_
_entity_poly.entity_id
_entity_poly.type
_entity_poly.pdbx_seq_one_letter_code
_entity_poly.pdbx_strand_id
1 'polypeptide(L)'
;MKLYEIPTFGTFDIKIKIMAKNTSILLGDYFDKFINEQVQSGKFSSASEVVRAALRIFEYEETKKSELIKELKKGEESGFVKNFDREELLKSIHQKYVSE
;
A
#
# COMPACT_ATOMS: atom_id res chain seq x y z
N MET A 1 8.18 3.22 -26.65
CA MET A 1 8.43 2.14 -25.67
C MET A 1 8.83 0.90 -26.45
N LYS A 2 10.14 0.59 -26.54
CA LYS A 2 10.64 -0.66 -27.13
C LYS A 2 11.22 -1.49 -25.99
N LEU A 3 10.64 -2.66 -25.75
CA LEU A 3 11.17 -3.67 -24.84
C LEU A 3 12.27 -4.41 -25.62
N TYR A 4 13.51 -4.36 -25.12
CA TYR A 4 14.60 -5.17 -25.66
C TYR A 4 14.75 -6.40 -24.77
N GLU A 5 14.53 -7.58 -25.36
CA GLU A 5 14.88 -8.86 -24.76
C GLU A 5 16.41 -8.97 -24.72
N ILE A 6 16.98 -9.01 -23.52
CA ILE A 6 18.40 -9.27 -23.32
C ILE A 6 18.52 -10.76 -22.98
N PRO A 7 18.97 -11.63 -23.90
CA PRO A 7 19.22 -13.02 -23.55
C PRO A 7 20.41 -13.07 -22.61
N THR A 8 20.18 -13.52 -21.38
CA THR A 8 21.28 -13.98 -20.52
C THR A 8 21.48 -15.46 -20.82
N PHE A 9 22.64 -15.81 -21.36
CA PHE A 9 22.99 -17.19 -21.67
C PHE A 9 22.91 -18.05 -20.39
N GLY A 10 22.04 -19.07 -20.40
CA GLY A 10 22.16 -20.22 -19.49
C GLY A 10 21.04 -20.45 -18.46
N THR A 11 20.12 -19.52 -18.25
CA THR A 11 18.96 -19.75 -17.37
C THR A 11 17.72 -19.12 -18.00
N PHE A 12 16.67 -19.93 -18.23
CA PHE A 12 15.35 -19.48 -18.71
C PHE A 12 14.58 -18.71 -17.62
N ASP A 13 15.20 -17.67 -17.05
CA ASP A 13 14.53 -16.72 -16.18
C ASP A 13 14.32 -15.42 -16.95
N ILE A 14 13.07 -15.20 -17.38
CA ILE A 14 12.62 -13.93 -17.95
C ILE A 14 12.54 -12.92 -16.81
N LYS A 15 13.68 -12.31 -16.45
CA LYS A 15 13.70 -11.15 -15.54
C LYS A 15 13.17 -9.94 -16.31
N ILE A 16 11.88 -9.64 -16.14
CA ILE A 16 11.33 -8.33 -16.54
C ILE A 16 12.02 -7.27 -15.67
N LYS A 17 13.03 -6.61 -16.22
CA LYS A 17 13.64 -5.43 -15.60
C LYS A 17 12.65 -4.28 -15.72
N ILE A 18 11.83 -4.07 -14.69
CA ILE A 18 10.99 -2.88 -14.58
C ILE A 18 11.95 -1.68 -14.42
N MET A 19 12.28 -1.03 -15.54
CA MET A 19 13.02 0.22 -15.50
C MET A 19 12.13 1.31 -14.92
N ALA A 20 12.68 2.13 -14.02
CA ALA A 20 12.02 3.35 -13.58
C ALA A 20 11.67 4.19 -14.82
N LYS A 21 10.38 4.49 -14.99
CA LYS A 21 9.92 5.33 -16.09
C LYS A 21 10.17 6.79 -15.71
N ASN A 22 10.90 7.52 -16.55
CA ASN A 22 11.09 8.95 -16.38
C ASN A 22 9.83 9.67 -16.83
N THR A 23 9.10 10.25 -15.87
CA THR A 23 7.85 10.96 -16.13
C THR A 23 8.06 12.43 -15.80
N SER A 24 7.73 13.31 -16.75
CA SER A 24 7.66 14.75 -16.51
C SER A 24 6.28 15.10 -16.00
N ILE A 25 6.20 15.82 -14.88
CA ILE A 25 4.94 16.20 -14.23
C ILE A 25 5.00 17.71 -14.00
N LEU A 26 3.91 18.41 -14.33
CA LEU A 26 3.75 19.81 -13.99
C LEU A 26 3.21 19.91 -12.56
N LEU A 27 3.93 20.64 -11.70
CA LEU A 27 3.54 20.92 -10.34
C LEU A 27 3.30 22.41 -10.19
N GLY A 28 2.32 22.80 -9.38
CA GLY A 28 2.11 24.21 -9.03
C GLY A 28 3.19 24.71 -8.06
N ASP A 29 3.34 26.03 -7.98
CA ASP A 29 4.38 26.72 -7.20
C ASP A 29 4.46 26.26 -5.73
N TYR A 30 3.30 25.95 -5.12
CA TYR A 30 3.24 25.42 -3.76
C TYR A 30 4.03 24.12 -3.58
N PHE A 31 3.81 23.15 -4.48
CA PHE A 31 4.47 21.85 -4.38
C PHE A 31 5.93 21.92 -4.84
N ASP A 32 6.25 22.79 -5.79
CA ASP A 32 7.64 23.04 -6.18
C ASP A 32 8.45 23.58 -4.99
N LYS A 33 7.94 24.60 -4.29
CA LYS A 33 8.57 25.13 -3.08
C LYS A 33 8.74 24.06 -2.01
N PHE A 34 7.69 23.28 -1.73
CA PHE A 34 7.76 22.20 -0.75
C PHE A 34 8.82 21.15 -1.11
N ILE A 35 8.87 20.71 -2.36
CA ILE A 35 9.88 19.74 -2.82
C ILE A 35 11.28 20.32 -2.69
N ASN A 36 11.47 21.58 -3.08
CA ASN A 36 12.75 22.26 -2.95
C ASN A 36 13.21 22.35 -1.48
N GLU A 37 12.32 22.69 -0.54
CA GLU A 37 12.62 22.67 0.90
C GLU A 37 13.02 21.27 1.39
N GLN A 38 12.33 20.22 0.96
CA GLN A 38 12.66 18.84 1.33
C GLN A 38 14.03 18.41 0.79
N VAL A 39 14.41 18.81 -0.42
CA VAL A 39 15.73 18.52 -0.99
C VAL A 39 16.81 19.36 -0.31
N GLN A 40 16.59 20.65 -0.09
CA GLN A 40 17.53 21.54 0.60
C GLN A 40 17.79 21.13 2.05
N SER A 41 16.80 20.53 2.72
CA SER A 41 16.97 19.97 4.07
C SER A 41 17.95 18.79 4.13
N GLY A 42 18.35 18.23 2.98
CA GLY A 42 19.20 17.04 2.89
C GLY A 42 18.47 15.72 3.15
N LYS A 43 17.17 15.75 3.46
CA LYS A 43 16.35 14.55 3.69
C LYS A 43 16.16 13.70 2.43
N PHE A 44 16.17 14.34 1.27
CA PHE A 44 16.02 13.67 -0.03
C PHE A 44 17.07 14.18 -1.02
N SER A 45 17.56 13.29 -1.89
CA SER A 45 18.59 13.60 -2.89
C SER A 45 18.05 14.31 -4.13
N SER A 46 16.74 14.18 -4.40
CA SER A 46 16.12 14.73 -5.61
C SER A 46 14.60 14.89 -5.48
N ALA A 47 14.03 15.75 -6.32
CA ALA A 47 12.58 15.91 -6.44
C ALA A 47 11.87 14.58 -6.74
N SER A 48 12.43 13.76 -7.63
CA SER A 48 11.85 12.46 -7.95
C SER A 48 11.83 11.50 -6.75
N GLU A 49 12.75 11.64 -5.81
CA GLU A 49 12.75 10.85 -4.58
C GLU A 49 11.64 11.28 -3.62
N VAL A 50 11.44 12.59 -3.46
CA VAL A 50 10.32 13.16 -2.68
C VAL A 50 8.99 12.66 -3.23
N VAL A 51 8.80 12.77 -4.56
CA VAL A 51 7.56 12.32 -5.23
C VAL A 51 7.35 10.82 -5.04
N ARG A 52 8.39 10.00 -5.19
CA ARG A 52 8.28 8.55 -4.94
C ARG A 52 7.92 8.24 -3.49
N ALA A 53 8.50 8.95 -2.52
CA ALA A 53 8.17 8.75 -1.11
C ALA A 53 6.71 9.12 -0.82
N ALA A 54 6.22 10.23 -1.38
CA ALA A 54 4.82 10.63 -1.27
C ALA A 54 3.88 9.59 -1.89
N LEU A 55 4.19 9.09 -3.09
CA LEU A 55 3.37 8.09 -3.77
C LEU A 55 3.32 6.76 -3.02
N ARG A 56 4.42 6.33 -2.37
CA ARG A 56 4.41 5.11 -1.54
C ARG A 56 3.45 5.22 -0.36
N ILE A 57 3.43 6.38 0.30
CA ILE A 57 2.49 6.63 1.41
C ILE A 57 1.06 6.64 0.88
N PHE A 58 0.82 7.32 -0.25
CA PHE A 58 -0.48 7.36 -0.88
C PHE A 58 -1.00 5.96 -1.26
N GLU A 59 -0.16 5.12 -1.87
CA GLU A 59 -0.49 3.73 -2.21
C GLU A 59 -0.84 2.89 -0.98
N TYR A 60 -0.06 3.04 0.09
CA TYR A 60 -0.31 2.35 1.36
C TYR A 60 -1.67 2.73 1.96
N GLU A 61 -1.97 4.02 2.03
CA GLU A 61 -3.24 4.52 2.57
C GLU A 61 -4.44 4.06 1.73
N GLU A 62 -4.35 4.12 0.40
CA GLU A 62 -5.43 3.68 -0.48
C GLU A 62 -5.65 2.17 -0.38
N THR A 63 -4.59 1.38 -0.25
CA THR A 63 -4.68 -0.07 -0.05
C THR A 63 -5.37 -0.39 1.28
N LYS A 64 -4.91 0.23 2.37
CA LYS A 64 -5.49 0.06 3.71
C LYS A 64 -6.97 0.45 3.75
N LYS A 65 -7.34 1.56 3.10
CA LYS A 65 -8.73 2.01 2.99
C LYS A 65 -9.58 1.03 2.20
N SER A 66 -9.08 0.52 1.08
CA SER A 66 -9.75 -0.49 0.27
C SER A 66 -10.04 -1.76 1.09
N GLU A 67 -9.05 -2.25 1.82
CA GLU A 67 -9.18 -3.43 2.68
C GLU A 67 -10.19 -3.19 3.81
N LEU A 68 -10.12 -2.03 4.47
CA LEU A 68 -11.07 -1.67 5.51
C LEU A 68 -12.52 -1.67 5.00
N ILE A 69 -12.77 -1.02 3.85
CA ILE A 69 -14.11 -0.98 3.24
C ILE A 69 -14.58 -2.40 2.90
N LYS A 70 -13.69 -3.26 2.40
CA LYS A 70 -14.01 -4.65 2.08
C LYS A 70 -14.43 -5.43 3.33
N GLU A 71 -13.69 -5.31 4.43
CA GLU A 71 -14.02 -6.01 5.67
C GLU A 71 -15.28 -5.46 6.34
N LEU A 72 -15.53 -4.15 6.25
CA LEU A 72 -16.79 -3.55 6.71
C LEU A 72 -17.99 -4.10 5.95
N LYS A 73 -17.91 -4.17 4.61
CA LYS A 73 -18.99 -4.75 3.78
C LYS A 73 -19.26 -6.20 4.15
N LYS A 74 -18.23 -7.03 4.35
CA LYS A 74 -18.39 -8.40 4.84
C LYS A 74 -19.11 -8.44 6.19
N GLY A 75 -18.78 -7.52 7.11
CA GLY A 75 -19.45 -7.39 8.39
C GLY A 75 -20.93 -7.04 8.25
N GLU A 76 -21.28 -6.09 7.39
CA GLU A 76 -22.67 -5.72 7.09
C GLU A 76 -23.45 -6.89 6.47
N GLU A 77 -22.83 -7.59 5.52
CA GLU A 77 -23.42 -8.76 4.85
C GLU A 77 -23.57 -9.97 5.79
N SER A 78 -22.77 -10.07 6.85
CA SER A 78 -22.88 -11.14 7.86
C SER A 78 -24.14 -11.04 8.71
N GLY A 79 -24.87 -9.93 8.63
CA GLY A 79 -26.07 -9.66 9.39
C GLY A 79 -25.78 -9.24 10.83
N PHE A 80 -26.84 -8.87 11.54
CA PHE A 80 -26.74 -8.35 12.91
C PHE A 80 -27.30 -9.32 13.94
N VAL A 81 -26.54 -9.57 15.00
CA VAL A 81 -27.00 -10.32 16.17
C VAL A 81 -27.82 -9.39 17.07
N LYS A 82 -29.13 -9.63 17.17
CA LYS A 82 -30.05 -8.74 17.90
C LYS A 82 -29.92 -8.83 19.44
N ASN A 83 -29.56 -10.00 19.96
CA ASN A 83 -29.49 -10.28 21.41
C ASN A 83 -28.06 -10.70 21.78
N PHE A 84 -27.10 -9.82 21.52
CA PHE A 84 -25.70 -10.14 21.79
C PHE A 84 -25.41 -10.18 23.29
N ASP A 85 -25.07 -11.36 23.81
CA ASP A 85 -24.59 -11.56 25.18
C ASP A 85 -23.06 -11.77 25.20
N ARG A 86 -22.36 -10.86 25.87
CA ARG A 86 -20.90 -10.90 25.99
C ARG A 86 -20.41 -12.03 26.89
N GLU A 87 -21.13 -12.35 27.97
CA GLU A 87 -20.71 -13.37 28.93
C GLU A 87 -20.81 -14.77 28.33
N GLU A 88 -21.90 -15.02 27.59
CA GLU A 88 -22.08 -16.26 26.84
C GLU A 88 -21.00 -16.42 25.75
N LEU A 89 -20.71 -15.36 25.01
CA LEU A 89 -19.62 -15.37 24.02
C LEU A 89 -18.28 -15.70 24.68
N LEU A 90 -17.93 -15.02 25.77
CA LEU A 90 -16.65 -15.24 26.46
C LEU A 90 -16.52 -16.67 26.98
N LYS A 91 -17.60 -17.24 27.53
CA LYS A 91 -17.65 -18.63 27.96
C LYS A 91 -17.44 -19.58 26.77
N SER A 92 -18.07 -19.30 25.63
CA SER A 92 -17.92 -20.13 24.41
C SER A 92 -16.49 -20.11 23.86
N ILE A 93 -15.81 -18.94 23.89
CA ILE A 93 -14.42 -18.79 23.45
C ILE A 93 -13.51 -19.56 24.39
N HIS A 94 -13.62 -19.39 25.71
CA HIS A 94 -12.82 -20.16 26.65
C HIS A 94 -13.04 -21.67 26.49
N GLN A 95 -14.28 -22.14 26.34
CA GLN A 95 -14.53 -23.57 26.11
C GLN A 95 -13.92 -24.08 24.81
N LYS A 96 -13.90 -23.28 23.74
CA LYS A 96 -13.37 -23.67 22.43
C LYS A 96 -11.84 -23.78 22.40
N TYR A 97 -11.15 -22.94 23.17
CA TYR A 97 -9.68 -22.82 23.11
C TYR A 97 -8.94 -23.27 24.39
N VAL A 98 -9.65 -23.72 25.43
CA VAL A 98 -9.05 -24.31 26.65
C VAL A 98 -8.87 -25.83 26.54
N SER A 99 -9.42 -26.47 25.49
CA SER A 99 -9.28 -27.91 25.20
C SER A 99 -8.18 -28.26 24.17
N GLU A 100 -7.29 -27.32 23.85
CA GLU A 100 -6.00 -27.57 23.19
C GLU A 100 -4.85 -27.41 24.20
#